data_AF-A0A4R4PID4-F1
#
_entry.id   AF-A0A4R4PID4-F1
#
_cell.length_a   1.000
_cell.length_b   1.000
_cell.length_c   1.000
_cell.angle_alpha   90.00
_cell.angle_beta   90.00
_cell.angle_gamma   90.00
#
_symmetry.space_group_name_H-M   'P 1'
#
loop_
_entity.id
_entity.type
_entity.pdbx_description
1 polymer ?
#
loop_
_entity_poly.entity_id
_entity_poly.type
_entity_poly.pdbx_seq_one_letter_code
_entity_poly.pdbx_strand_id
1 'polypeptide(L)'
;MTRRVRYLGRHNEMLHEDPVEWRYSSWGTIYRALLDDFGTDDYHLGEFSAGFEQDADTVTLRFVSGRTETADLVVFADGITSTARTGSSRTRAASTPGMSAGAAPCPRTR
;
A
#
# COMPACT_ATOMS: atom_id res chain seq x y z
N MET A 1 -12.24 19.48 -25.33
CA MET A 1 -10.78 19.21 -25.45
C MET A 1 -10.08 20.55 -25.40
N THR A 2 -9.31 20.82 -24.34
CA THR A 2 -8.53 22.06 -24.25
C THR A 2 -7.36 21.95 -25.22
N ARG A 3 -7.34 22.82 -26.22
CA ARG A 3 -6.33 22.79 -27.30
C ARG A 3 -5.18 23.76 -27.09
N ARG A 4 -5.29 24.63 -26.09
CA ARG A 4 -4.34 25.70 -25.84
C ARG A 4 -4.25 25.99 -24.34
N VAL A 5 -3.04 26.27 -23.87
CA VAL A 5 -2.81 26.85 -22.54
C VAL A 5 -2.57 28.34 -22.70
N ARG A 6 -3.18 29.15 -21.83
CA ARG A 6 -3.05 30.61 -21.84
C ARG A 6 -2.50 31.07 -20.50
N TYR A 7 -1.49 31.92 -20.57
CA TYR A 7 -0.92 32.58 -19.41
C TYR A 7 -1.50 33.99 -19.36
N LEU A 8 -2.29 34.26 -18.32
CA LEU A 8 -2.92 35.55 -18.12
C LEU A 8 -2.13 36.38 -17.11
N GLY A 9 -1.94 37.66 -17.44
CA GLY A 9 -1.38 38.64 -16.55
C GLY A 9 -2.42 39.16 -15.56
N ARG A 10 -1.99 40.08 -14.70
CA ARG A 10 -2.75 40.50 -13.52
C ARG A 10 -4.06 41.23 -13.84
N HIS A 11 -4.18 41.80 -15.04
CA HIS A 11 -5.38 42.48 -15.52
C HIS A 11 -6.10 41.69 -16.62
N ASN A 12 -5.94 40.36 -16.62
CA ASN A 12 -6.48 39.45 -17.63
C ASN A 12 -5.94 39.66 -19.04
N GLU A 13 -4.83 40.40 -19.19
CA GLU A 13 -4.11 40.47 -20.46
C GLU A 13 -3.50 39.10 -20.79
N MET A 14 -3.61 38.66 -22.05
CA MET A 14 -2.98 37.42 -22.48
C MET A 14 -1.49 37.68 -22.70
N LEU A 15 -0.65 37.09 -21.85
CA LEU A 15 0.82 37.21 -21.94
C LEU A 15 1.39 36.21 -22.94
N HIS A 16 0.82 35.01 -22.99
CA HIS A 16 1.31 33.92 -23.84
C HIS A 16 0.22 32.87 -24.11
N GLU A 17 0.31 32.19 -25.25
CA GLU A 17 -0.57 31.08 -25.63
C GLU A 17 0.21 29.99 -26.37
N ASP A 18 0.09 28.74 -25.92
CA ASP A 18 0.70 27.57 -26.58
C ASP A 18 -0.35 26.51 -26.93
N PRO A 19 -0.23 25.84 -28.09
CA PRO A 19 -1.05 24.67 -28.40
C PRO A 19 -0.67 23.47 -27.53
N VAL A 20 -1.65 22.74 -27.03
CA VAL A 20 -1.44 21.53 -26.21
C VAL A 20 -2.43 20.41 -26.58
N GLU A 21 -1.99 19.16 -26.39
CA GLU A 21 -2.82 17.96 -26.52
C GLU A 21 -2.97 17.24 -25.18
N TRP A 22 -3.45 17.95 -24.16
CA TRP A 22 -3.66 17.34 -22.84
C TRP A 22 -5.02 16.63 -22.77
N ARG A 23 -5.00 15.47 -22.11
CA ARG A 23 -6.20 14.75 -21.72
C ARG A 23 -6.43 14.98 -20.24
N TYR A 24 -7.64 15.39 -19.90
CA TYR A 24 -8.05 15.60 -18.52
C TYR A 24 -9.17 14.63 -18.22
N SER A 25 -9.11 14.07 -17.01
CA SER A 25 -10.21 13.34 -16.42
C SER A 25 -10.32 13.78 -14.97
N SER A 26 -11.44 13.49 -14.34
CA SER A 26 -11.56 13.67 -12.89
C SER A 26 -11.08 12.41 -12.19
N TRP A 27 -10.59 12.56 -10.95
CA TRP A 27 -10.29 11.41 -10.10
C TRP A 27 -11.48 10.45 -9.99
N GLY A 28 -12.68 10.99 -9.73
CA GLY A 28 -13.89 10.17 -9.60
C GLY A 28 -14.29 9.46 -10.90
N THR A 29 -13.90 9.95 -12.08
CA THR A 29 -14.10 9.25 -13.35
C THR A 29 -13.17 8.05 -13.46
N ILE A 30 -11.88 8.23 -13.17
CA ILE A 30 -10.89 7.16 -13.24
C ILE A 30 -11.17 6.10 -12.16
N TYR A 31 -11.41 6.54 -10.92
CA TYR A 31 -11.66 5.64 -9.79
C TYR A 31 -12.85 4.72 -10.04
N ARG A 32 -13.97 5.26 -10.52
CA ARG A 32 -15.17 4.44 -10.82
C ARG A 32 -14.91 3.46 -11.96
N ALA A 33 -14.26 3.90 -13.04
CA ALA A 33 -13.95 3.00 -14.15
C ALA A 33 -13.06 1.82 -13.71
N LEU A 34 -12.08 2.06 -12.82
CA LEU A 34 -11.24 1.00 -12.28
C LEU A 34 -12.01 0.08 -11.32
N LEU A 35 -12.84 0.64 -10.45
CA LEU A 35 -13.64 -0.14 -9.49
C LEU A 35 -14.69 -1.00 -10.21
N ASP A 36 -15.32 -0.47 -11.27
CA ASP A 36 -16.29 -1.20 -12.08
C ASP A 36 -15.64 -2.38 -12.82
N ASP A 37 -14.39 -2.23 -13.29
CA ASP A 37 -13.62 -3.28 -13.96
C ASP A 37 -13.07 -4.33 -12.98
N PHE A 38 -12.63 -3.90 -11.79
CA PHE A 38 -12.11 -4.81 -10.75
C PHE A 38 -13.23 -5.59 -10.05
N GLY A 39 -14.40 -4.96 -9.86
CA GLY A 39 -15.49 -5.49 -9.05
C GLY A 39 -15.33 -5.18 -7.56
N THR A 40 -16.27 -5.67 -6.75
CA THR A 40 -16.33 -5.37 -5.30
C THR A 40 -16.17 -6.58 -4.39
N ASP A 41 -16.14 -7.79 -4.93
CA ASP A 41 -16.12 -9.02 -4.14
C ASP A 41 -14.84 -9.14 -3.29
N ASP A 42 -13.70 -8.79 -3.89
CA ASP A 42 -12.38 -8.79 -3.23
C ASP A 42 -11.91 -7.37 -2.86
N TYR A 43 -12.80 -6.37 -2.92
CA TYR A 43 -12.50 -4.98 -2.57
C TYR A 43 -12.96 -4.67 -1.14
N HIS A 44 -12.12 -5.05 -0.17
CA HIS A 44 -12.46 -4.91 1.25
C HIS A 44 -12.31 -3.47 1.76
N LEU A 45 -13.41 -2.73 1.78
CA LEU A 45 -13.51 -1.39 2.34
C LEU A 45 -13.38 -1.36 3.87
N GLY A 46 -12.95 -0.22 4.41
CA GLY A 46 -12.84 0.02 5.86
C GLY A 46 -11.62 -0.64 6.51
N GLU A 47 -10.74 -1.25 5.72
CA GLU A 47 -9.62 -2.02 6.20
C GLU A 47 -8.32 -1.24 5.96
N PHE A 48 -7.60 -1.02 7.05
CA PHE A 48 -6.30 -0.35 7.03
C PHE A 48 -5.26 -1.29 7.64
N SER A 49 -4.11 -1.44 6.98
CA SER A 49 -3.01 -2.25 7.50
C SER A 49 -2.41 -1.59 8.74
N ALA A 50 -2.57 -2.23 9.90
CA ALA A 50 -2.00 -1.82 11.17
C ALA A 50 -0.55 -2.32 11.35
N GLY A 51 -0.11 -3.28 10.55
CA GLY A 51 1.26 -3.78 10.53
C GLY A 51 1.37 -5.10 9.80
N PHE A 52 2.60 -5.53 9.54
CA PHE A 52 2.87 -6.78 8.87
C PHE A 52 4.13 -7.45 9.41
N GLU A 53 4.18 -8.76 9.22
CA GLU A 53 5.35 -9.60 9.45
C GLU A 53 5.59 -10.41 8.21
N GLN A 54 6.85 -10.71 7.90
CA GLN A 54 7.19 -11.54 6.75
C GLN A 54 8.24 -12.57 7.12
N ASP A 55 8.21 -13.70 6.45
CA ASP A 55 9.30 -14.66 6.44
C ASP A 55 9.86 -14.81 5.01
N ALA A 56 10.49 -15.95 4.71
CA ALA A 56 11.09 -16.18 3.40
C ALA A 56 10.05 -16.39 2.30
N ASP A 57 8.84 -16.85 2.66
CA ASP A 57 7.85 -17.34 1.71
C ASP A 57 6.58 -16.50 1.72
N THR A 58 6.25 -15.88 2.86
CA THR A 58 4.95 -15.22 3.03
C THR A 58 5.02 -13.91 3.82
N VAL A 59 4.00 -13.08 3.62
CA VAL A 59 3.72 -11.88 4.40
C VAL A 59 2.37 -12.06 5.09
N THR A 60 2.33 -11.80 6.40
CA THR A 60 1.11 -11.78 7.19
C THR A 60 0.77 -10.33 7.56
N LEU A 61 -0.38 -9.86 7.09
CA LEU A 61 -0.93 -8.53 7.36
C LEU A 61 -1.89 -8.57 8.54
N ARG A 62 -1.83 -7.56 9.41
CA ARG A 62 -2.83 -7.29 10.43
C ARG A 62 -3.56 -6.01 10.09
N PHE A 63 -4.88 -6.06 10.08
CA PHE A 63 -5.73 -4.91 9.84
C PHE A 63 -6.24 -4.30 11.15
N VAL A 64 -6.64 -3.03 11.10
CA VAL A 64 -7.22 -2.31 12.25
C VAL A 64 -8.49 -2.94 12.81
N SER A 65 -9.22 -3.71 11.98
CA SER A 65 -10.38 -4.51 12.40
C SER A 65 -10.00 -5.71 13.27
N GLY A 66 -8.73 -6.09 13.31
CA GLY A 66 -8.23 -7.35 13.87
C GLY A 66 -8.16 -8.49 12.85
N ARG A 67 -8.68 -8.30 11.62
CA ARG A 67 -8.52 -9.27 10.54
C ARG A 67 -7.03 -9.50 10.25
N THR A 68 -6.68 -10.74 9.94
CA THR A 68 -5.32 -11.12 9.56
C THR A 68 -5.39 -11.88 8.24
N GLU A 69 -4.54 -11.51 7.30
CA GLU A 69 -4.47 -12.16 5.98
C GLU A 69 -3.02 -12.53 5.66
N THR A 70 -2.83 -13.64 4.94
CA THR A 70 -1.51 -14.12 4.49
C THR A 70 -1.46 -14.11 2.98
N ALA A 71 -0.36 -13.61 2.42
CA ALA A 71 -0.12 -13.55 0.98
C ALA A 71 1.35 -13.76 0.67
N ASP A 72 1.66 -14.26 -0.53
CA ASP A 72 3.04 -14.41 -1.01
C ASP A 72 3.68 -13.04 -1.33
N LEU A 73 2.86 -12.05 -1.71
CA LEU A 73 3.30 -10.69 -2.02
C LEU A 73 2.27 -9.66 -1.54
N VAL A 74 2.77 -8.59 -0.92
CA VAL A 74 1.95 -7.44 -0.52
C VAL A 74 2.43 -6.18 -1.23
N VAL A 75 1.50 -5.47 -1.86
CA VAL A 75 1.74 -4.16 -2.48
C VAL A 75 1.05 -3.08 -1.64
N PHE A 76 1.85 -2.24 -0.98
CA PHE A 76 1.33 -1.08 -0.24
C PHE A 76 1.04 0.08 -1.20
N ALA A 77 -0.22 0.17 -1.63
CA ALA A 77 -0.76 1.26 -2.45
C ALA A 77 -1.56 2.29 -1.62
N ASP A 78 -1.14 2.54 -0.37
CA ASP A 78 -1.83 3.37 0.63
C ASP A 78 -1.45 4.87 0.58
N GLY A 79 -0.76 5.30 -0.47
CA GLY A 79 -0.58 6.71 -0.83
C GLY A 79 0.59 7.43 -0.15
N ILE A 80 0.55 8.77 -0.20
CA ILE A 80 1.68 9.61 0.23
C ILE A 80 1.94 9.51 1.75
N THR A 81 0.89 9.31 2.55
CA THR A 81 0.96 9.15 4.01
C THR A 81 1.11 7.70 4.46
N SER A 82 1.61 6.83 3.58
CA SER A 82 1.79 5.40 3.86
C SER A 82 2.46 5.13 5.20
N THR A 83 1.79 4.40 6.07
CA THR A 83 2.35 3.95 7.35
C THR A 83 3.28 2.76 7.15
N ALA A 84 3.08 1.97 6.09
CA ALA A 84 3.96 0.87 5.74
C ALA A 84 5.38 1.34 5.37
N ARG A 85 5.53 2.59 4.89
CA ARG A 85 6.84 3.17 4.56
C ARG A 85 7.73 3.40 5.78
N THR A 86 7.14 3.73 6.93
CA THR A 86 7.86 3.98 8.18
C THR A 86 7.73 2.82 9.17
N GLY A 87 6.76 1.93 8.95
CA GLY A 87 6.57 0.71 9.72
C GLY A 87 7.78 -0.20 9.60
N SER A 88 8.31 -0.65 10.74
CA SER A 88 9.36 -1.65 10.75
C SER A 88 8.79 -2.98 10.28
N SER A 89 9.23 -3.43 9.10
CA SER A 89 8.99 -4.81 8.69
C SER A 89 9.71 -5.72 9.69
N ARG A 90 8.95 -6.54 10.40
CA ARG A 90 9.53 -7.54 11.29
C ARG A 90 9.69 -8.82 10.49
N THR A 91 10.94 -9.16 10.17
CA THR A 91 11.27 -10.44 9.56
C THR A 91 11.23 -11.52 10.64
N ARG A 92 10.37 -12.52 10.47
CA ARG A 92 10.35 -13.71 11.33
C ARG A 92 11.35 -14.71 10.76
N ALA A 93 12.26 -15.22 11.60
CA ALA A 93 13.14 -16.31 11.18
C ALA A 93 12.30 -17.55 10.90
N ALA A 94 12.62 -18.28 9.83
CA ALA A 94 11.96 -19.54 9.51
C ALA A 94 12.09 -20.50 10.70
N SER A 95 10.96 -20.82 11.32
CA SER A 95 10.89 -21.87 12.33
C SER A 95 10.99 -23.21 11.60
N THR A 96 12.17 -23.82 11.60
CA THR A 96 12.38 -25.18 11.10
C THR A 96 11.39 -26.13 11.81
N PRO A 97 10.47 -26.79 11.10
CA PRO A 97 9.63 -27.81 11.69
C PRO A 97 10.54 -29.03 11.97
N GLY A 98 10.81 -29.31 13.25
CA GLY A 98 11.48 -30.56 13.65
C GLY A 98 12.53 -30.48 14.74
N MET A 99 12.89 -29.30 15.26
CA MET A 99 13.81 -29.23 16.40
C MET A 99 13.03 -28.97 17.70
N SER A 100 12.57 -30.03 18.36
CA SER A 100 12.19 -29.93 19.77
C SER A 100 13.45 -29.63 20.58
N ALA A 101 13.58 -28.40 21.07
CA ALA A 101 14.62 -28.04 22.02
C ALA A 101 14.33 -28.75 23.36
N GLY A 102 14.92 -29.93 23.53
CA GLY A 102 15.04 -30.56 24.85
C GLY A 102 15.98 -29.70 25.69
N ALA A 103 15.41 -28.94 26.63
CA ALA A 103 16.19 -28.19 27.61
C ALA A 103 16.93 -29.17 28.53
N ALA A 104 18.24 -29.30 28.37
CA ALA A 104 19.09 -29.95 29.35
C ALA A 104 19.22 -29.03 30.59
N PRO A 105 18.99 -29.52 31.83
CA PRO A 105 19.10 -28.68 33.02
C PRO A 105 20.58 -28.35 33.31
N CYS A 106 20.82 -27.06 33.53
CA CYS A 106 22.11 -26.49 33.92
C CYS A 106 22.58 -27.06 35.28
N PRO A 107 23.81 -27.59 35.41
CA PRO A 107 24.29 -28.10 36.68
C PRO A 107 24.59 -26.94 37.63
N ARG A 108 23.90 -26.91 38.78
CA ARG A 108 24.21 -25.99 39.88
C ARG A 108 25.53 -26.41 40.51
N THR A 109 26.56 -25.59 40.33
CA THR A 109 27.77 -25.65 41.17
C THR A 109 27.50 -25.03 42.54
N ARG A 110 28.11 -25.66 43.53
CA ARG A 110 27.90 -25.54 44.98
C ARG A 110 28.63 -24.34 45.56
#